data_AF-A0A966LFP6-F1
#
_entry.id   AF-A0A966LFP6-F1
#
_cell.length_a   1.000
_cell.length_b   1.000
_cell.length_c   1.000
_cell.angle_alpha   90.00
_cell.angle_beta   90.00
_cell.angle_gamma   90.00
#
_symmetry.space_group_name_H-M   'P 1'
#
loop_
_entity.id
_entity.type
_entity.pdbx_description
1 polymer ?
#
loop_
_entity_poly.entity_id
_entity_poly.type
_entity_poly.pdbx_seq_one_letter_code
_entity_poly.pdbx_strand_id
1 'polypeptide(L)'
;SQEYSRGKPKGKVKKENVCQQTGTTIIFEPDQEVFKEIKFSWRKILEHLRQQAYLTPGARIKIVDQRKEPFKKYDFCFDSGLVSYVDYLNRGEEPKHD
;
A
#
# COMPACT_ATOMS: atom_id res chain seq x y z
N SER A 1 -3.14 -14.99 -15.69
CA SER A 1 -2.39 -13.74 -15.49
C SER A 1 -2.42 -12.90 -16.76
N GLN A 2 -1.96 -11.65 -16.69
CA GLN A 2 -1.69 -10.82 -17.86
C GLN A 2 -0.46 -9.96 -17.59
N GLU A 3 0.38 -9.77 -18.60
CA GLU A 3 1.63 -9.00 -18.50
C GLU A 3 1.60 -7.83 -19.49
N TYR A 4 2.20 -6.72 -19.07
CA TYR A 4 2.27 -5.48 -19.84
C TYR A 4 3.72 -4.97 -19.89
N SER A 5 4.08 -4.29 -20.97
CA SER A 5 5.31 -3.51 -21.06
C SER A 5 5.00 -2.13 -21.61
N ARG A 6 5.34 -1.08 -20.85
CA ARG A 6 5.07 0.33 -21.19
C ARG A 6 3.61 0.54 -21.65
N GLY A 7 2.67 -0.04 -20.89
CA GLY A 7 1.22 0.04 -21.15
C GLY A 7 0.69 -0.91 -22.24
N LYS A 8 1.55 -1.59 -23.01
CA LYS A 8 1.13 -2.51 -24.07
C LYS A 8 1.01 -3.94 -23.53
N PRO A 9 -0.12 -4.65 -23.77
CA PRO A 9 -0.25 -6.05 -23.36
C PRO A 9 0.72 -6.92 -24.15
N LYS A 10 1.45 -7.82 -23.46
CA LYS A 10 2.33 -8.81 -24.10
C LYS A 10 1.58 -10.03 -24.63
N GLY A 11 0.29 -10.13 -24.36
CA GLY A 11 -0.57 -11.21 -24.81
C GLY A 11 -1.99 -11.08 -24.26
N LYS A 12 -2.84 -12.04 -24.65
CA LYS A 12 -4.19 -12.19 -24.10
C LYS A 12 -4.13 -12.65 -22.63
N VAL A 13 -5.19 -12.36 -21.88
CA VAL A 13 -5.36 -12.86 -20.51
C VAL A 13 -5.31 -14.39 -20.51
N LYS A 14 -4.49 -14.94 -19.63
CA LYS A 14 -4.37 -16.40 -19.41
C LYS A 14 -5.13 -16.79 -18.15
N LYS A 15 -5.87 -17.90 -18.19
CA LYS A 15 -6.39 -18.54 -16.99
C LYS A 15 -5.26 -19.38 -16.38
N GLU A 16 -4.98 -19.16 -15.10
CA GLU A 16 -3.97 -19.93 -14.36
C GLU A 16 -4.65 -21.03 -13.52
N ASN A 17 -3.92 -21.54 -12.53
CA ASN A 17 -4.38 -22.50 -11.54
C ASN A 17 -5.57 -22.01 -10.71
N VAL A 18 -6.28 -22.97 -10.12
CA VAL A 18 -7.38 -22.71 -9.19
C VAL A 18 -6.82 -22.14 -7.89
N CYS A 19 -7.48 -21.12 -7.34
CA CYS A 19 -7.17 -20.54 -6.04
C CYS A 19 -8.43 -20.62 -5.16
N GLN A 20 -8.26 -20.88 -3.86
CA GLN A 20 -9.37 -20.87 -2.90
C GLN A 20 -9.75 -19.45 -2.47
N GLN A 21 -8.89 -18.47 -2.74
CA GLN A 21 -9.07 -17.07 -2.36
C GLN A 21 -9.45 -16.22 -3.56
N THR A 22 -10.20 -15.15 -3.30
CA THR A 22 -10.54 -14.12 -4.28
C THR A 22 -9.70 -12.88 -4.06
N GLY A 23 -9.23 -12.24 -5.13
CA GLY A 23 -8.47 -11.01 -5.03
C GLY A 23 -7.82 -10.64 -6.35
N THR A 24 -7.00 -9.59 -6.32
CA THR A 24 -6.23 -9.15 -7.47
C THR A 24 -4.82 -8.80 -7.00
N THR A 25 -3.82 -9.28 -7.74
CA THR A 25 -2.41 -8.99 -7.48
C THR A 25 -1.86 -8.16 -8.63
N ILE A 26 -1.24 -7.04 -8.30
CA ILE A 26 -0.58 -6.15 -9.26
C ILE A 26 0.89 -6.07 -8.86
N ILE A 27 1.78 -6.32 -9.81
CA ILE A 27 3.22 -6.20 -9.68
C ILE A 27 3.68 -5.31 -10.82
N PHE A 28 4.48 -4.29 -10.53
CA PHE A 28 5.00 -3.38 -11.54
C PHE A 28 6.42 -2.94 -11.21
N GLU A 29 7.14 -2.57 -12.27
CA GLU A 29 8.43 -1.90 -12.20
C GLU A 29 8.29 -0.52 -12.89
N PRO A 30 8.71 0.58 -12.24
CA PRO A 30 8.66 1.90 -12.86
C PRO A 30 9.59 2.00 -14.08
N ASP A 31 9.18 2.77 -15.09
CA ASP A 31 9.96 2.99 -16.31
C ASP A 31 11.10 3.99 -16.05
N GLN A 32 12.35 3.57 -16.28
CA GLN A 32 13.56 4.40 -16.09
C GLN A 32 13.65 5.58 -17.07
N GLU A 33 12.99 5.50 -18.23
CA GLU A 33 12.94 6.62 -19.17
C GLU A 33 11.98 7.72 -18.67
N VAL A 34 11.01 7.36 -17.83
CA VAL A 34 10.03 8.29 -17.24
C VAL A 34 10.53 8.84 -15.91
N PHE A 35 11.08 7.98 -15.05
CA PHE A 35 11.55 8.36 -13.72
C PHE A 35 13.09 8.45 -13.67
N LYS A 36 13.61 9.65 -13.43
CA LYS A 36 15.04 9.90 -13.26
C LYS A 36 15.67 9.10 -12.10
N GLU A 37 14.92 8.88 -11.03
CA GLU A 37 15.33 8.07 -9.87
C GLU A 37 14.19 7.13 -9.48
N ILE A 38 14.46 5.83 -9.47
CA ILE A 38 13.51 4.81 -9.00
C ILE A 38 13.86 4.45 -7.55
N LYS A 39 13.22 5.15 -6.61
CA LYS A 39 13.41 4.89 -5.18
C LYS A 39 12.10 4.97 -4.41
N PHE A 40 11.63 3.81 -3.97
CA PHE A 40 10.47 3.71 -3.10
C PHE A 40 10.81 4.14 -1.67
N SER A 41 10.23 5.24 -1.20
CA SER A 41 10.39 5.72 0.16
C SER A 41 9.47 4.97 1.12
N TRP A 42 10.06 4.19 2.02
CA TRP A 42 9.32 3.45 3.06
C TRP A 42 8.41 4.38 3.87
N ARG A 43 8.93 5.53 4.29
CA ARG A 43 8.19 6.51 5.07
C ARG A 43 6.96 7.04 4.33
N LYS A 44 7.13 7.46 3.07
CA LYS A 44 6.02 8.00 2.26
C LYS A 44 4.92 6.95 2.03
N ILE A 45 5.31 5.70 1.76
CA ILE A 45 4.36 4.59 1.57
C ILE A 45 3.57 4.33 2.86
N LEU A 46 4.26 4.26 4.01
CA LEU A 46 3.59 4.07 5.29
C LEU A 46 2.66 5.21 5.65
N GLU A 47 3.09 6.47 5.48
CA GLU A 47 2.25 7.65 5.74
C GLU A 47 0.97 7.63 4.89
N HIS A 48 1.09 7.34 3.58
CA HIS A 48 -0.06 7.24 2.69
C HIS A 48 -1.00 6.09 3.07
N LEU A 49 -0.48 4.88 3.27
CA LEU A 49 -1.29 3.71 3.60
C LEU A 49 -1.93 3.82 4.99
N ARG A 50 -1.27 4.49 5.94
CA ARG A 50 -1.87 4.82 7.25
C ARG A 50 -3.10 5.69 7.07
N GLN A 51 -3.02 6.73 6.25
CA GLN A 51 -4.17 7.60 5.94
C GLN A 51 -5.32 6.79 5.31
N GLN A 52 -5.01 5.91 4.35
CA GLN A 52 -6.03 5.04 3.73
C GLN A 52 -6.70 4.08 4.73
N ALA A 53 -5.92 3.52 5.67
CA ALA A 53 -6.46 2.65 6.71
C ALA A 53 -7.42 3.37 7.66
N TYR A 54 -7.20 4.66 7.96
CA TYR A 54 -8.16 5.44 8.74
C TYR A 54 -9.44 5.78 7.96
N LEU A 55 -9.36 5.93 6.64
CA LEU A 55 -10.53 6.19 5.79
C LEU A 55 -11.40 4.95 5.57
N THR A 56 -10.85 3.75 5.82
CA THR A 56 -11.54 2.48 5.58
C THR A 56 -11.53 1.63 6.86
N PRO A 57 -12.46 1.89 7.80
CA PRO A 57 -12.55 1.15 9.05
C PRO A 57 -12.61 -0.36 8.83
N GLY A 58 -11.86 -1.13 9.63
CA GLY A 58 -11.78 -2.59 9.55
C GLY A 58 -10.93 -3.13 8.38
N ALA A 59 -10.43 -2.28 7.48
CA ALA A 59 -9.49 -2.71 6.45
C ALA A 59 -8.10 -2.95 7.04
N ARG A 60 -7.58 -4.16 6.81
CA ARG A 60 -6.22 -4.53 7.20
C ARG A 60 -5.25 -4.32 6.06
N ILE A 61 -4.26 -3.44 6.26
CA ILE A 61 -3.20 -3.19 5.28
C ILE A 61 -1.88 -3.71 5.85
N LYS A 62 -1.24 -4.63 5.13
CA LYS A 62 0.09 -5.17 5.49
C LYS A 62 1.13 -4.67 4.50
N ILE A 63 2.25 -4.17 5.00
CA ILE A 63 3.34 -3.64 4.20
C ILE A 63 4.62 -4.40 4.55
N VAL A 64 5.34 -4.88 3.54
CA VAL A 64 6.63 -5.57 3.70
C VAL A 64 7.66 -4.96 2.76
N ASP A 65 8.78 -4.50 3.30
CA ASP A 65 9.96 -4.09 2.53
C ASP A 65 10.95 -5.25 2.47
N GLN A 66 11.07 -5.85 1.30
CA GLN A 66 11.92 -7.02 1.05
C GLN A 66 13.32 -6.66 0.54
N ARG A 67 13.73 -5.38 0.56
CA ARG A 67 15.02 -4.93 0.00
C ARG A 67 16.24 -5.34 0.83
N LYS A 68 16.09 -5.56 2.14
CA LYS A 68 17.17 -5.91 3.07
C LYS A 68 16.65 -6.89 4.12
N GLU A 69 17.52 -7.80 4.56
CA GLU A 69 17.25 -8.67 5.70
C GLU A 69 17.72 -8.03 7.02
N PRO A 70 16.96 -8.17 8.12
CA PRO A 70 15.61 -8.74 8.17
C PRO A 70 14.57 -7.83 7.50
N PHE A 71 13.57 -8.42 6.84
CA PHE A 71 12.48 -7.66 6.21
C PHE A 71 11.79 -6.72 7.20
N LYS A 72 11.57 -5.47 6.79
CA LYS A 72 10.75 -4.53 7.56
C LYS A 72 9.29 -4.82 7.29
N LYS A 73 8.49 -4.95 8.34
CA LYS A 73 7.06 -5.25 8.28
C LYS A 73 6.29 -4.20 9.07
N TYR A 74 5.10 -3.84 8.59
CA TYR A 74 4.19 -2.95 9.31
C TYR A 74 2.74 -3.29 8.92
N ASP A 75 1.85 -3.29 9.91
CA ASP A 75 0.43 -3.59 9.74
C ASP A 75 -0.43 -2.41 10.23
N PHE A 76 -1.44 -2.03 9.46
CA PHE A 76 -2.50 -1.09 9.85
C PHE A 76 -3.86 -1.80 9.90
N CYS A 77 -4.63 -1.53 10.94
CA CYS A 77 -6.03 -1.91 11.09
C CYS A 77 -6.63 -0.97 12.14
N PHE A 78 -7.63 -0.18 11.75
CA PHE A 78 -8.27 0.79 12.63
C PHE A 78 -9.78 0.60 12.58
N ASP A 79 -10.41 0.49 13.74
CA ASP A 79 -11.86 0.25 13.84
C ASP A 79 -12.65 1.57 13.96
N SER A 80 -12.03 2.61 14.50
CA SER A 80 -12.59 3.94 14.79
C SER A 80 -12.46 4.94 13.63
N GLY A 81 -11.88 4.54 12.51
CA GLY A 81 -11.83 5.34 11.28
C GLY A 81 -11.15 6.71 11.44
N LEU A 82 -11.83 7.76 10.95
CA LEU A 82 -11.33 9.14 10.90
C LEU A 82 -11.02 9.76 12.27
N VAL A 83 -11.73 9.35 13.34
CA VAL A 83 -11.48 9.86 14.70
C VAL A 83 -10.02 9.58 15.08
N SER A 84 -9.56 8.35 14.87
CA SER A 84 -8.17 7.99 15.15
C SER A 84 -7.15 8.62 14.21
N TYR A 85 -7.57 9.11 13.05
CA TYR A 85 -6.70 9.92 12.19
C TYR A 85 -6.46 11.30 12.78
N VAL A 86 -7.52 11.96 13.23
CA VAL A 86 -7.44 13.28 13.88
C VAL A 86 -6.60 13.19 15.15
N ASP A 87 -6.84 12.17 16.00
CA ASP A 87 -6.01 11.90 17.18
C ASP A 87 -4.54 11.69 16.82
N TYR A 88 -4.27 10.98 15.72
CA TYR A 88 -2.91 10.74 15.25
C TYR A 88 -2.24 12.03 14.74
N LEU A 89 -2.96 12.89 14.01
CA LEU A 89 -2.44 14.16 13.53
C LEU A 89 -2.15 15.13 14.66
N ASN A 90 -3.00 15.14 15.69
CA ASN A 90 -2.87 16.01 16.86
C ASN A 90 -1.92 15.44 17.94
N ARG A 91 -1.12 14.41 17.62
CA ARG A 91 -0.13 13.88 18.57
C ARG A 91 0.92 14.95 18.90
N GLY A 92 0.92 15.38 20.15
CA GLY A 92 1.83 16.42 20.65
C GLY A 92 1.16 17.80 20.78
N GLU A 93 -0.10 17.91 20.40
CA GLU A 93 -0.93 19.10 20.61
C GLU A 93 -1.97 18.83 21.71
N GLU A 94 -2.42 19.89 22.41
CA GLU A 94 -3.45 19.78 23.44
C GLU A 94 -4.84 19.89 22.80
N PRO A 95 -5.71 18.84 22.87
CA PRO A 95 -7.05 18.89 22.32
C PRO A 95 -7.91 19.94 23.03
N LYS A 96 -8.63 20.77 22.29
CA LYS A 96 -9.52 21.80 22.88
C LYS A 96 -10.92 21.28 23.18
N HIS A 97 -11.34 20.24 22.49
CA HIS A 97 -12.62 19.57 22.63
C HIS A 97 -12.50 18.15 22.03
N ASP A 98 -13.51 17.34 22.31
CA ASP A 98 -13.71 16.03 21.66
C ASP A 98 -13.98 16.18 20.15
#